data_AF-A0A0F8VCE1-F1
#
_entry.id   AF-A0A0F8VCE1-F1
#
_cell.length_a   1.000
_cell.length_b   1.000
_cell.length_c   1.000
_cell.angle_alpha   90.00
_cell.angle_beta   90.00
_cell.angle_gamma   90.00
#
_symmetry.space_group_name_H-M   'P 1'
#
loop_
_entity.id
_entity.type
_entity.pdbx_description
1 polymer ?
#
loop_
_entity_poly.entity_id
_entity_poly.type
_entity_poly.pdbx_seq_one_letter_code
_entity_poly.pdbx_strand_id
1 'polypeptide(L)' 'MAGPSKSLVLDPALQKYYELNANRYKYFRWTPRHAWIAFIYVGVIPATLGYIAYKTDGKYDLRGKRKGDTIAEW' A
#
# COMPACT_ATOMS: atom_id res chain seq x y z
N MET A 1 -38.35 -11.21 -7.61
CA MET A 1 -37.03 -11.47 -8.22
C MET A 1 -37.27 -12.45 -9.37
N ALA A 2 -37.02 -12.06 -10.62
CA ALA A 2 -37.13 -12.99 -11.75
C ALA A 2 -36.17 -14.17 -11.56
N GLY A 3 -36.58 -15.37 -11.96
CA GLY A 3 -35.78 -16.61 -11.83
C GLY A 3 -34.45 -16.55 -12.59
N PRO A 4 -33.54 -17.51 -12.35
CA PRO A 4 -32.19 -17.48 -12.90
C PRO A 4 -32.21 -17.40 -14.44
N SER A 5 -31.63 -16.33 -15.00
CA SER A 5 -31.48 -16.17 -16.44
C SER A 5 -30.31 -17.03 -16.94
N LYS A 6 -30.50 -17.77 -18.04
CA LYS A 6 -29.43 -18.54 -18.71
C LYS A 6 -28.33 -17.68 -19.35
N SER A 7 -28.39 -16.36 -19.21
CA SER A 7 -27.44 -15.41 -19.81
C SER A 7 -26.07 -15.44 -19.16
N LEU A 8 -25.94 -15.96 -17.94
CA LEU A 8 -24.69 -16.01 -17.21
C LEU A 8 -24.53 -17.39 -16.58
N VAL A 9 -23.77 -18.25 -17.24
CA VAL A 9 -23.36 -19.55 -16.71
C VAL A 9 -22.14 -19.30 -15.83
N LEU A 10 -22.34 -19.37 -14.51
CA LEU A 10 -21.25 -19.24 -13.55
C LEU A 10 -20.38 -20.50 -13.62
N ASP A 11 -19.11 -20.32 -13.98
CA ASP A 11 -18.12 -21.38 -13.85
C ASP A 11 -17.81 -21.60 -12.36
N PRO A 12 -18.07 -22.81 -11.80
CA PRO A 12 -17.79 -23.11 -10.41
C PRO A 12 -16.32 -22.90 -10.02
N ALA A 13 -15.37 -23.11 -10.94
CA ALA A 13 -13.95 -22.94 -10.65
C ALA A 13 -13.59 -21.47 -10.47
N LEU A 14 -14.07 -20.61 -11.36
CA LEU A 14 -13.91 -19.16 -11.29
C LEU A 14 -14.61 -18.57 -10.05
N GLN A 15 -15.81 -19.06 -9.71
CA GLN A 15 -16.48 -18.64 -8.48
C GLN A 15 -15.68 -18.99 -7.23
N LYS A 16 -15.14 -20.22 -7.15
CA LYS A 16 -14.28 -20.65 -6.03
C LYS A 16 -13.00 -19.81 -5.92
N TYR A 17 -12.41 -19.41 -7.04
CA TYR A 17 -11.23 -18.53 -7.04
C TYR A 17 -11.54 -17.14 -6.46
N TYR A 18 -12.68 -16.55 -6.81
CA TYR A 18 -13.11 -15.29 -6.22
C TYR A 18 -13.41 -15.42 -4.73
N GLU A 19 -14.10 -16.50 -4.34
CA GLU A 19 -14.37 -16.79 -2.94
C GLU A 19 -13.09 -16.99 -2.13
N LEU A 20 -12.04 -17.61 -2.70
CA LEU A 20 -10.74 -17.76 -2.05
C LEU A 20 -10.07 -16.40 -1.78
N ASN A 21 -10.13 -15.47 -2.75
CA ASN A 21 -9.57 -14.13 -2.58
C ASN A 21 -10.33 -13.33 -1.51
N ALA A 22 -11.67 -13.32 -1.58
CA ALA A 22 -12.52 -12.61 -0.62
C ALA A 22 -12.36 -13.16 0.81
N ASN A 23 -12.20 -14.48 0.96
CA ASN A 23 -12.05 -15.13 2.26
C ASN A 23 -10.59 -15.30 2.71
N ARG A 24 -9.60 -14.73 2.00
CA ARG A 24 -8.17 -14.93 2.29
C ARG A 24 -7.79 -14.59 3.73
N TYR A 25 -8.41 -13.56 4.31
CA TYR A 25 -8.16 -13.14 5.70
C TYR A 25 -8.55 -14.22 6.73
N LYS A 26 -9.56 -15.06 6.43
CA LYS A 26 -10.01 -16.13 7.34
C LYS A 26 -8.97 -17.23 7.51
N TYR A 27 -8.16 -17.46 6.48
CA TYR A 27 -7.13 -18.49 6.44
C TYR A 27 -5.72 -17.95 6.71
N PHE A 28 -5.60 -16.67 7.05
CA PHE A 28 -4.32 -16.04 7.34
C PHE A 28 -3.67 -16.64 8.59
N ARG A 29 -2.34 -16.76 8.57
CA ARG A 29 -1.53 -17.22 9.70
C ARG A 29 -0.28 -16.37 9.83
N TRP A 30 0.08 -16.04 11.06
CA TRP A 30 1.36 -15.40 11.37
C TRP A 30 2.50 -16.40 11.26
N THR A 31 3.12 -16.44 10.08
CA THR A 31 4.43 -17.09 9.90
C THR A 31 5.54 -16.04 10.03
N PRO A 32 6.79 -16.42 10.34
CA PRO A 32 7.91 -15.48 10.41
C PRO A 32 8.04 -14.58 9.17
N ARG A 33 7.83 -15.13 7.97
CA ARG A 33 7.85 -14.36 6.72
C ARG A 33 6.78 -13.26 6.68
N HIS A 34 5.52 -13.61 6.95
CA HIS A 34 4.40 -12.66 6.96
C HIS A 34 4.56 -11.58 8.04
N ALA A 35 5.02 -11.97 9.23
CA ALA A 35 5.35 -11.03 10.30
C ALA A 35 6.40 -10.01 9.84
N TRP A 36 7.43 -10.47 9.14
CA TRP A 36 8.50 -9.60 8.68
C TRP A 36 8.06 -8.66 7.57
N ILE A 37 7.25 -9.13 6.63
CA ILE A 37 6.64 -8.28 5.61
C ILE A 37 5.75 -7.22 6.27
N ALA A 38 4.88 -7.60 7.20
CA ALA A 38 4.02 -6.65 7.89
C ALA A 38 4.82 -5.59 8.64
N PHE A 39 5.86 -5.98 9.37
CA PHE A 39 6.73 -5.04 10.09
C PHE A 39 7.41 -4.02 9.16
N ILE A 40 7.91 -4.47 8.01
CA ILE A 40 8.56 -3.57 7.05
C ILE A 40 7.55 -2.56 6.48
N TYR A 41 6.41 -3.04 5.99
CA TYR A 41 5.45 -2.18 5.29
C TYR A 41 4.63 -1.27 6.22
N VAL A 42 4.35 -1.71 7.44
CA VAL A 42 3.56 -0.94 8.41
C VAL A 42 4.47 -0.10 9.33
N GLY A 43 5.68 -0.57 9.64
CA GLY A 43 6.61 0.10 10.54
C GLY A 43 7.74 0.82 9.80
N VAL A 44 8.62 0.06 9.16
CA VAL A 44 9.89 0.60 8.62
C VAL A 44 9.66 1.65 7.54
N ILE A 45 8.80 1.37 6.56
CA ILE A 45 8.55 2.31 5.45
C ILE A 45 7.91 3.61 5.95
N PRO A 46 6.81 3.62 6.72
CA PRO A 46 6.24 4.86 7.24
C PRO A 46 7.20 5.61 8.17
N ALA A 47 7.95 4.91 9.02
CA ALA A 47 8.91 5.55 9.94
C ALA A 47 10.05 6.24 9.20
N THR A 48 10.62 5.59 8.19
CA THR A 48 11.69 6.16 7.36
C THR A 48 11.21 7.36 6.55
N LEU A 49 10.04 7.25 5.91
CA LEU A 49 9.42 8.37 5.20
C LEU A 49 9.12 9.54 6.14
N GLY A 50 8.51 9.26 7.30
CA GLY A 50 8.23 10.28 8.31
C GLY A 50 9.49 10.97 8.80
N TYR A 51 10.55 10.21 9.11
CA TYR A 51 11.83 10.77 9.52
C TYR A 51 12.43 11.70 8.46
N ILE A 52 12.45 11.28 7.19
CA ILE A 52 12.94 12.11 6.09
C ILE A 52 12.08 13.36 5.98
N ALA A 53 10.76 13.21 5.95
CA ALA A 53 9.83 14.33 5.85
C ALA A 53 10.09 15.36 6.95
N TYR A 54 10.12 14.95 8.22
CA TYR A 54 10.40 15.86 9.35
C TYR A 54 11.78 16.51 9.29
N LYS A 55 12.79 15.84 8.73
CA LYS A 55 14.14 16.39 8.59
C LYS A 55 14.30 17.34 7.41
N THR A 56 13.45 17.20 6.39
CA THR A 56 13.50 18.01 5.17
C THR A 56 12.43 19.08 5.11
N ASP A 57 11.44 19.02 6.01
CA ASP A 57 10.39 20.02 6.09
C ASP A 57 10.97 21.39 6.39
N GLY A 58 10.56 22.39 5.59
CA GLY A 58 11.10 23.75 5.63
C GLY A 58 12.59 23.88 5.30
N LYS A 59 13.33 22.80 5.02
CA LYS A 59 14.77 22.87 4.80
C LYS A 59 15.16 23.40 3.42
N TYR A 60 14.25 23.37 2.45
CA TYR A 60 14.56 23.73 1.07
C TYR A 60 13.50 24.68 0.51
N ASP A 61 13.90 25.89 0.14
CA ASP A 61 13.07 26.82 -0.64
C ASP A 61 13.66 27.06 -2.03
N LEU A 62 12.86 26.73 -3.04
CA LEU A 62 13.21 26.84 -4.45
C LEU A 62 12.63 28.11 -5.09
N ARG A 63 11.82 28.88 -4.36
CA ARG A 63 11.09 30.02 -4.91
C ARG A 63 12.07 31.14 -5.30
N GLY A 64 12.11 31.44 -6.59
CA GLY A 64 12.90 32.56 -7.14
C GLY A 64 14.41 32.37 -7.16
N LYS A 65 14.93 31.17 -6.82
CA LYS A 65 16.36 30.87 -6.78
C LYS A 65 16.97 30.79 -8.20
N ARG A 66 18.19 31.28 -8.37
CA ARG A 66 18.96 31.25 -9.64
C ARG A 66 20.22 30.39 -9.50
N LYS A 67 20.94 30.21 -10.62
CA LYS A 67 22.20 29.44 -10.65
C LYS A 67 23.22 30.07 -9.69
N GLY A 68 23.65 29.31 -8.69
CA GLY A 68 24.62 29.75 -7.67
C GLY A 68 23.98 30.12 -6.32
N ASP A 69 22.64 30.25 -6.24
CA ASP A 69 21.96 30.61 -5.00
C ASP A 69 21.75 29.39 -4.09
N THR A 70 21.82 29.61 -2.78
CA THR A 70 21.59 28.56 -1.78
C THR A 70 20.09 28.27 -1.61
N ILE A 71 19.74 26.99 -1.70
CA ILE A 71 18.37 26.47 -1.57
C ILE A 71 18.06 26.06 -0.11
N ALA A 72 19.10 25.72 0.66
CA ALA A 72 18.94 25.30 2.03
C ALA A 72 18.53 26.47 2.94
N GLU A 73 17.48 26.26 3.71
CA GLU A 73 17.10 27.07 4.88
C GLU A 73 17.56 26.27 6.11
N TRP A 74 18.46 26.85 6.90
CA TRP A 74 19.12 26.19 8.04
C TRP A 74 18.75 26.84 9.38
#